data_AF-A0A952SU70-F1
#
_entry.id   AF-A0A952SU70-F1
#
_cell.length_a   1.000
_cell.length_b   1.000
_cell.length_c   1.000
_cell.angle_alpha   90.00
_cell.angle_beta   90.00
_cell.angle_gamma   90.00
#
_symmetry.space_group_name_H-M   'P 1'
#
loop_
_entity.id
_entity.type
_entity.pdbx_description
1 polymer ?
#
loop_
_entity_poly.entity_id
_entity_poly.type
_entity_poly.pdbx_seq_one_letter_code
_entity_poly.pdbx_strand_id
1 'polypeptide(L)'
;YFSREPRLLRPANYPSGVPGSGSVVIETAGGERLAVLQVMGRVYMPTIDCPFQTAKREVSRLKRETSAIIVDMHAEASSEKMAMGHFLDGDVTAVVGTHTHVQTADEQILPKGTAYITDIGMTGPLHSVIGVKKELAIEKFLTGMPRRFEVASGPSVFCAVLLELDTRLGKAVAFERIRQFD
;
A
#
# COMPACT_ATOMS: atom_id res chain seq x y z
N TYR A 1 11.12 -12.38 -14.04
CA TYR A 1 10.04 -11.37 -14.05
C TYR A 1 10.58 -10.02 -13.61
N PHE A 2 11.10 -9.89 -12.38
CA PHE A 2 11.71 -8.64 -11.87
C PHE A 2 12.77 -7.99 -12.78
N SER A 3 13.63 -8.78 -13.45
CA SER A 3 14.64 -8.22 -14.37
C SER A 3 14.07 -7.61 -15.66
N ARG A 4 12.80 -7.91 -16.00
CA ARG A 4 12.15 -7.45 -17.24
C ARG A 4 11.18 -6.29 -17.01
N GLU A 5 10.72 -6.09 -15.78
CA GLU A 5 9.77 -5.04 -15.42
C GLU A 5 10.28 -4.30 -14.18
N PRO A 6 10.99 -3.16 -14.35
CA PRO A 6 11.56 -2.41 -13.23
C PRO A 6 10.50 -1.74 -12.34
N ARG A 7 9.26 -1.58 -12.81
CA ARG A 7 8.14 -1.00 -12.02
C ARG A 7 7.48 -2.03 -11.11
N LEU A 8 7.84 -3.30 -11.25
CA LEU A 8 7.37 -4.35 -10.36
C LEU A 8 8.18 -4.32 -9.06
N LEU A 9 7.51 -3.91 -7.99
CA LEU A 9 8.10 -3.84 -6.66
C LEU A 9 7.77 -5.07 -5.82
N ARG A 10 8.60 -5.28 -4.81
CA ARG A 10 8.37 -6.17 -3.66
C ARG A 10 8.61 -5.37 -2.37
N PRO A 11 8.28 -5.88 -1.18
CA PRO A 11 8.50 -5.09 0.03
C PRO A 11 9.99 -4.84 0.28
N ALA A 12 10.39 -3.59 0.46
CA ALA A 12 11.79 -3.17 0.57
C ALA A 12 12.51 -3.80 1.78
N ASN A 13 11.77 -4.15 2.82
CA ASN A 13 12.27 -4.72 4.08
C ASN A 13 12.37 -6.26 4.10
N TYR A 14 12.35 -6.91 2.93
CA TYR A 14 12.86 -8.27 2.82
C TYR A 14 14.39 -8.31 3.03
N PRO A 15 14.93 -9.41 3.60
CA PRO A 15 16.37 -9.57 3.81
C PRO A 15 17.20 -9.39 2.53
N SER A 16 18.49 -9.11 2.70
CA SER A 16 19.44 -8.99 1.60
C SER A 16 19.50 -10.26 0.74
N GLY A 17 19.64 -10.10 -0.58
CA GLY A 17 19.75 -11.22 -1.53
C GLY A 17 18.42 -11.62 -2.19
N VAL A 18 17.29 -11.05 -1.76
CA VAL A 18 15.98 -11.29 -2.39
C VAL A 18 15.87 -10.53 -3.73
N PRO A 19 15.47 -11.19 -4.83
CA PRO A 19 15.32 -10.56 -6.14
C PRO A 19 14.31 -9.40 -6.16
N GLY A 20 14.51 -8.46 -7.09
CA GLY A 20 13.61 -7.33 -7.30
C GLY A 20 13.91 -6.11 -6.41
N SER A 21 13.24 -5.00 -6.70
CA SER A 21 13.44 -3.72 -6.01
C SER A 21 12.32 -3.44 -5.01
N GLY A 22 12.66 -2.71 -3.95
CA GLY A 22 11.69 -2.18 -2.98
C GLY A 22 11.06 -0.84 -3.39
N SER A 23 11.70 -0.14 -4.34
CA SER A 23 11.26 1.16 -4.82
C SER A 23 11.63 1.40 -6.27
N VAL A 24 10.93 2.36 -6.89
CA VAL A 24 11.21 2.84 -8.25
C VAL A 24 10.99 4.35 -8.29
N VAL A 25 11.77 5.04 -9.12
CA VAL A 25 11.49 6.43 -9.53
C VAL A 25 11.00 6.37 -10.97
N ILE A 26 9.82 6.92 -11.21
CA ILE A 26 9.23 7.04 -12.54
C ILE A 26 9.18 8.52 -12.96
N GLU A 27 9.21 8.75 -14.25
CA GLU A 27 8.97 10.05 -14.86
C GLU A 27 7.56 10.06 -15.45
N THR A 28 6.78 11.09 -15.13
CA THR A 28 5.45 11.30 -15.69
C THR A 28 5.57 11.75 -17.16
N ALA A 29 4.47 11.72 -17.90
CA ALA A 29 4.42 12.32 -19.24
C ALA A 29 4.71 13.83 -19.24
N GLY A 30 4.53 14.51 -18.10
CA GLY A 30 4.85 15.93 -17.89
C GLY A 30 6.31 16.20 -17.51
N GLY A 31 7.12 15.16 -17.31
CA GLY A 31 8.53 15.26 -16.93
C GLY A 31 8.77 15.39 -15.42
N GLU A 32 7.73 15.36 -14.58
CA GLU A 32 7.89 15.29 -13.14
C GLU A 32 8.32 13.89 -12.69
N ARG A 33 9.09 13.82 -11.60
CA ARG A 33 9.53 12.54 -11.04
C ARG A 33 8.70 12.15 -9.84
N LEU A 34 8.29 10.88 -9.78
CA LEU A 34 7.54 10.30 -8.68
C LEU A 34 8.24 9.02 -8.21
N ALA A 35 8.48 8.91 -6.91
CA ALA A 35 8.97 7.68 -6.31
C ALA A 35 7.82 6.87 -5.72
N VAL A 36 7.90 5.55 -5.87
CA VAL A 36 7.04 4.60 -5.17
C VAL A 36 7.92 3.68 -4.34
N LEU A 37 7.58 3.53 -3.06
CA LEU A 37 8.24 2.65 -2.10
C LEU A 37 7.21 1.68 -1.53
N GLN A 38 7.49 0.39 -1.55
CA GLN A 38 6.68 -0.60 -0.84
C GLN A 38 7.42 -1.09 0.40
N VAL A 39 6.70 -1.17 1.53
CA VAL A 39 7.15 -1.81 2.76
C VAL A 39 6.07 -2.72 3.32
N MET A 40 6.45 -3.73 4.09
CA MET A 40 5.51 -4.68 4.69
C MET A 40 5.58 -4.62 6.22
N GLY A 41 4.41 -4.63 6.85
CA GLY A 41 4.26 -4.72 8.30
C GLY A 41 4.72 -6.07 8.85
N ARG A 42 4.73 -6.17 10.18
CA ARG A 42 5.17 -7.38 10.90
C ARG A 42 4.13 -7.87 11.90
N VAL A 43 3.22 -7.01 12.36
CA VAL A 43 2.18 -7.43 13.30
C VAL A 43 1.19 -8.32 12.57
N TYR A 44 1.01 -9.56 13.05
CA TYR A 44 0.21 -10.62 12.40
C TYR A 44 0.70 -11.07 11.01
N MET A 45 1.95 -10.74 10.66
CA MET A 45 2.57 -11.03 9.37
C MET A 45 3.95 -11.69 9.57
N PRO A 46 4.59 -12.23 8.52
CA PRO A 46 5.95 -12.76 8.63
C PRO A 46 6.93 -11.76 9.24
N THR A 47 7.76 -12.23 10.16
CA THR A 47 8.80 -11.41 10.79
C THR A 47 9.97 -11.19 9.82
N ILE A 48 9.99 -10.04 9.16
CA ILE A 48 11.10 -9.57 8.30
C ILE A 48 11.77 -8.33 8.93
N ASP A 49 12.66 -7.66 8.19
CA ASP A 49 13.38 -6.49 8.69
C ASP A 49 12.41 -5.36 9.06
N CYS A 50 12.84 -4.48 9.97
CA CYS A 50 12.00 -3.40 10.49
C CYS A 50 11.53 -2.46 9.35
N PRO A 51 10.19 -2.31 9.13
CA PRO A 51 9.68 -1.47 8.05
C PRO A 51 10.01 0.00 8.30
N PHE A 52 10.01 0.48 9.55
CA PHE A 52 10.31 1.87 9.91
C PHE A 52 11.76 2.26 9.58
N GLN A 53 12.73 1.42 9.96
CA GLN A 53 14.14 1.68 9.67
C GLN A 53 14.41 1.63 8.16
N THR A 54 13.79 0.67 7.47
CA THR A 54 13.89 0.55 6.02
C THR A 54 13.25 1.74 5.31
N ALA A 55 12.04 2.13 5.68
CA ALA A 55 11.35 3.29 5.12
C ALA A 55 12.20 4.56 5.28
N LYS A 56 12.72 4.84 6.48
CA LYS A 56 13.58 6.01 6.72
C LYS A 56 14.82 6.04 5.80
N ARG A 57 15.50 4.90 5.64
CA ARG A 57 16.68 4.77 4.77
C ARG A 57 16.30 4.97 3.31
N GLU A 58 15.26 4.29 2.82
CA GLU A 58 14.84 4.38 1.42
C GLU A 58 14.29 5.77 1.08
N VAL A 59 13.48 6.38 1.95
CA VAL A 59 13.00 7.75 1.77
C VAL A 59 14.17 8.72 1.69
N SER A 60 15.18 8.60 2.56
CA SER A 60 16.39 9.43 2.50
C SER A 60 17.18 9.25 1.19
N ARG A 61 17.13 8.05 0.61
CA ARG A 61 17.74 7.74 -0.69
C ARG A 61 16.96 8.40 -1.83
N LEU A 62 15.65 8.20 -1.86
CA LEU A 62 14.71 8.68 -2.89
C LEU A 62 14.60 10.21 -2.91
N LYS A 63 14.70 10.87 -1.75
CA LYS A 63 14.70 12.34 -1.64
C LYS A 63 15.83 13.03 -2.41
N ARG A 64 16.88 12.30 -2.80
CA ARG A 64 17.95 12.83 -3.68
C ARG A 64 17.53 12.91 -5.15
N GLU A 65 16.45 12.22 -5.52
CA GLU A 65 15.98 12.09 -6.89
C GLU A 65 14.63 12.81 -7.11
N THR A 66 13.76 12.82 -6.10
CA THR A 66 12.47 13.53 -6.13
C THR A 66 11.93 13.80 -4.72
N SER A 67 11.18 14.89 -4.56
CA SER A 67 10.40 15.19 -3.36
C SER A 67 9.04 14.46 -3.33
N ALA A 68 8.52 14.03 -4.48
CA ALA A 68 7.26 13.32 -4.57
C ALA A 68 7.47 11.82 -4.32
N ILE A 69 7.02 11.33 -3.14
CA ILE A 69 7.25 9.96 -2.70
C ILE A 69 5.92 9.38 -2.17
N ILE A 70 5.49 8.25 -2.74
CA ILE A 70 4.35 7.47 -2.27
C ILE A 70 4.86 6.20 -1.60
N VAL A 71 4.35 5.91 -0.41
CA VAL A 71 4.67 4.70 0.35
C VAL A 71 3.44 3.81 0.43
N ASP A 72 3.53 2.60 -0.12
CA ASP A 72 2.59 1.49 0.11
C ASP A 72 3.03 0.72 1.36
N MET A 73 2.23 0.79 2.43
CA MET A 73 2.42 0.02 3.66
C MET A 73 1.48 -1.20 3.65
N HIS A 74 2.00 -2.33 3.17
CA HIS A 74 1.27 -3.60 3.14
C HIS A 74 1.27 -4.25 4.52
N ALA A 75 0.20 -4.10 5.30
CA ALA A 75 0.19 -4.48 6.71
C ALA A 75 -1.19 -4.86 7.25
N GLU A 76 -1.25 -5.77 8.22
CA GLU A 76 -2.50 -6.16 8.87
C GLU A 76 -2.93 -5.17 9.96
N ALA A 77 -2.04 -4.87 10.91
CA ALA A 77 -2.41 -4.06 12.06
C ALA A 77 -2.57 -2.57 11.72
N SER A 78 -3.75 -2.02 12.01
CA SER A 78 -4.04 -0.60 11.85
C SER A 78 -3.09 0.30 12.65
N SER A 79 -2.67 -0.13 13.84
CA SER A 79 -1.68 0.59 14.66
C SER A 79 -0.32 0.72 13.97
N GLU A 80 0.15 -0.31 13.28
CA GLU A 80 1.43 -0.27 12.55
C GLU A 80 1.33 0.65 11.32
N LYS A 81 0.17 0.66 10.65
CA LYS A 81 -0.13 1.55 9.52
C LYS A 81 -0.21 3.02 9.94
N MET A 82 -0.97 3.34 10.99
CA MET A 82 -1.09 4.70 11.54
C MET A 82 0.27 5.21 12.03
N ALA A 83 1.03 4.36 12.72
CA ALA A 83 2.37 4.70 13.18
C ALA A 83 3.30 5.03 12.00
N MET A 84 3.25 4.28 10.89
CA MET A 84 4.03 4.59 9.69
C MET A 84 3.63 5.94 9.07
N GLY A 85 2.33 6.22 8.98
CA GLY A 85 1.81 7.51 8.51
C GLY A 85 2.39 8.68 9.30
N HIS A 86 2.28 8.64 10.64
CA HIS A 86 2.83 9.67 11.51
C HIS A 86 4.37 9.72 11.51
N PHE A 87 5.04 8.57 11.36
CA PHE A 87 6.49 8.49 11.32
C PHE A 87 7.10 9.17 10.09
N LEU A 88 6.39 9.15 8.96
CA LEU A 88 6.82 9.74 7.70
C LEU A 88 6.11 11.07 7.37
N ASP A 89 5.29 11.60 8.28
CA ASP A 89 4.55 12.85 8.04
C ASP A 89 5.50 14.02 7.78
N GLY A 90 5.33 14.66 6.62
CA GLY A 90 6.18 15.74 6.10
C GLY A 90 7.42 15.26 5.34
N ASP A 91 7.72 13.97 5.38
CA ASP A 91 8.85 13.38 4.66
C ASP A 91 8.45 12.74 3.32
N VAL A 92 7.18 12.38 3.16
CA VAL A 92 6.65 11.77 1.94
C VAL A 92 5.33 12.41 1.55
N THR A 93 4.93 12.24 0.29
CA THR A 93 3.68 12.79 -0.23
C THR A 93 2.48 12.01 0.26
N ALA A 94 2.58 10.68 0.31
CA ALA A 94 1.52 9.83 0.81
C ALA A 94 2.04 8.56 1.48
N VAL A 95 1.33 8.11 2.51
CA VAL A 95 1.42 6.76 3.07
C VAL A 95 0.05 6.11 2.93
N VAL A 96 -0.06 5.14 2.03
CA VAL A 96 -1.30 4.40 1.78
C VAL A 96 -1.15 2.98 2.28
N GLY A 97 -2.08 2.52 3.12
CA GLY A 97 -2.06 1.13 3.55
C GLY A 97 -2.75 0.19 2.55
N THR A 98 -2.29 -1.05 2.51
CA THR A 98 -2.92 -2.18 1.79
C THR A 98 -2.92 -3.43 2.67
N HIS A 99 -3.47 -4.55 2.17
CA HIS A 99 -3.52 -5.91 2.74
C HIS A 99 -4.90 -6.38 3.21
N THR A 100 -5.68 -5.54 3.88
CA THR A 100 -6.89 -6.04 4.59
C THR A 100 -8.10 -6.22 3.68
N HIS A 101 -8.01 -5.70 2.44
CA HIS A 101 -9.04 -5.75 1.39
C HIS A 101 -10.34 -5.02 1.73
N VAL A 102 -10.40 -4.29 2.85
CA VAL A 102 -11.56 -3.48 3.25
C VAL A 102 -11.12 -2.02 3.29
N GLN A 103 -11.66 -1.21 2.38
CA GLN A 103 -11.34 0.21 2.31
C GLN A 103 -11.79 0.92 3.59
N THR A 104 -10.88 1.65 4.23
CA THR A 104 -11.18 2.44 5.44
C THR A 104 -11.74 3.82 5.09
N ALA A 105 -12.27 4.55 6.07
CA ALA A 105 -12.87 5.89 5.88
C ALA A 105 -12.13 6.98 6.66
N ASP A 106 -10.82 6.81 6.83
CA ASP A 106 -9.92 7.66 7.60
C ASP A 106 -8.92 8.42 6.73
N GLU A 107 -9.22 8.57 5.44
CA GLU A 107 -8.42 9.34 4.50
C GLU A 107 -8.31 10.80 4.95
N GLN A 108 -7.09 11.30 5.00
CA GLN A 108 -6.81 12.65 5.45
C GLN A 108 -5.45 13.12 4.94
N ILE A 109 -5.22 14.43 5.02
CA ILE A 109 -3.87 15.01 4.92
C ILE A 109 -3.39 15.29 6.34
N LEU A 110 -2.29 14.66 6.73
CA LEU A 110 -1.68 14.80 8.06
C LEU A 110 -1.08 16.21 8.25
N PRO A 111 -0.82 16.64 9.50
CA PRO A 111 -0.45 18.03 9.81
C PRO A 111 0.74 18.61 9.04
N LYS A 112 1.69 17.78 8.58
CA LYS A 112 2.86 18.25 7.82
C LYS A 112 2.71 18.09 6.30
N GLY A 113 1.56 17.64 5.82
CA GLY A 113 1.19 17.60 4.40
C GLY A 113 1.29 16.23 3.72
N THR A 114 1.43 15.15 4.49
CA THR A 114 1.40 13.78 3.96
C THR A 114 -0.04 13.26 3.89
N ALA A 115 -0.48 12.81 2.72
CA ALA A 115 -1.75 12.09 2.60
C ALA A 115 -1.67 10.72 3.28
N TYR A 116 -2.75 10.30 3.94
CA TYR A 116 -2.79 9.07 4.71
C TYR A 116 -4.14 8.37 4.59
N ILE A 117 -4.12 7.03 4.52
CA ILE A 117 -5.28 6.14 4.70
C ILE A 117 -4.82 4.79 5.26
N THR A 118 -5.59 4.21 6.20
CA THR A 118 -5.26 2.92 6.81
C THR A 118 -5.30 1.75 5.81
N ASP A 119 -6.30 1.66 4.93
CA ASP A 119 -6.32 0.67 3.84
C ASP A 119 -7.11 1.18 2.63
N ILE A 120 -6.50 1.13 1.44
CA ILE A 120 -7.17 1.54 0.19
C ILE A 120 -8.29 0.57 -0.23
N GLY A 121 -8.32 -0.63 0.34
CA GLY A 121 -9.26 -1.69 -0.01
C GLY A 121 -8.79 -2.58 -1.15
N MET A 122 -9.72 -3.35 -1.69
CA MET A 122 -9.49 -4.31 -2.77
C MET A 122 -10.21 -3.88 -4.04
N THR A 123 -9.61 -4.17 -5.18
CA THR A 123 -10.30 -4.26 -6.46
C THR A 123 -10.55 -5.73 -6.79
N GLY A 124 -11.80 -6.17 -6.78
CA GLY A 124 -12.14 -7.59 -6.88
C GLY A 124 -13.60 -7.93 -6.58
N PRO A 125 -13.94 -9.21 -6.37
CA PRO A 125 -15.32 -9.66 -6.22
C PRO A 125 -16.04 -9.04 -5.02
N LEU A 126 -17.16 -8.37 -5.26
CA LEU A 126 -17.93 -7.65 -4.24
C LEU A 126 -18.58 -8.61 -3.22
N HIS A 127 -19.23 -9.65 -3.71
CA HIS A 127 -19.97 -10.61 -2.88
C HIS A 127 -19.09 -11.79 -2.47
N SER A 128 -18.01 -11.49 -1.75
CA SER A 128 -16.98 -12.44 -1.35
C SER A 128 -16.54 -12.24 0.11
N VAL A 129 -15.75 -13.18 0.63
CA VAL A 129 -14.99 -12.96 1.88
C VAL A 129 -13.55 -12.68 1.47
N ILE A 130 -13.17 -11.39 1.43
CA ILE A 130 -11.80 -10.96 1.14
C ILE A 130 -11.32 -11.44 -0.26
N GLY A 131 -12.25 -11.57 -1.22
CA GLY A 131 -11.99 -12.04 -2.59
C GLY A 131 -12.22 -13.54 -2.81
N VAL A 132 -12.45 -14.31 -1.75
CA VAL A 132 -12.67 -15.77 -1.79
C VAL A 132 -14.16 -16.10 -1.79
N LYS A 133 -14.55 -17.21 -2.44
CA LYS A 133 -15.92 -17.75 -2.35
C LYS A 133 -16.35 -17.87 -0.88
N LYS A 134 -17.46 -17.21 -0.55
CA LYS A 134 -17.94 -17.05 0.83
C LYS A 134 -18.18 -18.39 1.52
N GLU A 135 -18.67 -19.39 0.79
CA GLU A 135 -18.99 -20.72 1.30
C GLU A 135 -17.73 -21.42 1.82
N LEU A 136 -16.61 -21.31 1.10
CA LEU A 136 -15.33 -21.93 1.50
C LEU A 136 -14.74 -21.26 2.74
N ALA A 137 -14.86 -19.94 2.84
CA ALA A 137 -14.41 -19.20 4.02
C ALA A 137 -15.27 -19.53 5.24
N ILE A 138 -16.60 -19.50 5.09
CA ILE A 138 -17.56 -19.83 6.16
C ILE A 138 -17.33 -21.26 6.65
N GLU A 139 -17.22 -22.23 5.75
CA GLU A 139 -17.00 -23.64 6.13
C GLU A 139 -15.67 -23.83 6.87
N LYS A 140 -14.60 -23.14 6.45
CA LYS A 140 -13.32 -23.15 7.18
C LYS A 140 -13.50 -22.65 8.62
N PHE A 141 -14.25 -21.56 8.83
CA PHE A 141 -14.51 -21.05 10.18
C PHE A 141 -15.41 -21.96 11.02
N LEU A 142 -16.41 -22.60 10.40
CA LEU A 142 -17.31 -23.52 11.11
C LEU A 142 -16.63 -24.83 11.51
N THR A 143 -15.75 -25.36 10.65
CA THR A 143 -15.18 -26.71 10.81
C THR A 143 -13.75 -26.70 11.33
N GLY A 144 -13.04 -25.58 11.24
CA GLY A 144 -11.59 -25.51 11.47
C GLY A 144 -10.75 -26.23 10.42
N MET A 145 -11.36 -26.90 9.43
CA MET A 145 -10.65 -27.69 8.44
C MET A 145 -10.07 -26.82 7.33
N PRO A 146 -8.87 -27.13 6.82
CA PRO A 146 -8.32 -26.41 5.69
C PRO A 146 -9.20 -26.56 4.44
N ARG A 147 -9.31 -25.47 3.71
CA ARG A 147 -9.98 -25.40 2.41
C ARG A 147 -9.06 -24.72 1.41
N ARG A 148 -9.05 -25.23 0.18
CA ARG A 148 -8.39 -24.55 -0.93
C ARG A 148 -9.21 -23.31 -1.26
N PHE A 149 -8.60 -22.13 -1.20
CA PHE A 149 -9.30 -20.91 -1.57
C PHE A 149 -9.49 -20.83 -3.09
N GLU A 150 -10.71 -20.45 -3.47
CA GLU A 150 -11.11 -20.17 -4.84
C GLU A 150 -11.62 -18.74 -4.91
N VAL A 151 -11.21 -18.01 -5.96
CA VAL A 151 -11.66 -16.64 -6.19
C VAL A 151 -13.15 -16.64 -6.46
N ALA A 152 -13.88 -15.71 -5.82
CA ALA A 152 -15.30 -15.53 -6.08
C ALA A 152 -15.55 -14.93 -7.47
N SER A 153 -16.71 -15.21 -8.06
CA SER A 153 -17.18 -14.60 -9.30
C SER A 153 -18.30 -13.58 -9.03
N GLY A 154 -18.72 -12.86 -10.07
CA GLY A 154 -19.83 -11.91 -10.00
C GLY A 154 -19.39 -10.44 -10.05
N PRO A 155 -20.25 -9.51 -9.60
CA PRO A 155 -19.96 -8.07 -9.60
C PRO A 155 -18.66 -7.76 -8.86
N SER A 156 -17.99 -6.71 -9.31
CA SER A 156 -16.73 -6.27 -8.71
C SER A 156 -16.87 -4.92 -8.02
N VAL A 157 -16.01 -4.70 -7.04
CA VAL A 157 -15.77 -3.38 -6.47
C VAL A 157 -14.39 -2.92 -6.95
N PHE A 158 -14.29 -1.65 -7.33
CA PHE A 158 -13.05 -0.95 -7.59
C PHE A 158 -12.79 0.01 -6.44
N CYS A 159 -11.70 -0.19 -5.71
CA CYS A 159 -11.27 0.71 -4.64
C CYS A 159 -9.93 1.35 -5.01
N ALA A 160 -9.84 2.67 -4.84
CA ALA A 160 -8.63 3.44 -5.10
C ALA A 160 -8.63 4.72 -4.25
N VAL A 161 -7.57 5.50 -4.38
CA VAL A 161 -7.48 6.87 -3.89
C VAL A 161 -7.05 7.79 -5.03
N LEU A 162 -7.65 8.97 -5.10
CA LEU A 162 -7.18 10.06 -5.96
C LEU A 162 -6.35 11.00 -5.10
N LEU A 163 -5.11 11.22 -5.52
CA LEU A 163 -4.15 12.10 -4.87
C LEU A 163 -3.77 13.22 -5.84
N GLU A 164 -4.06 14.46 -5.45
CA GLU A 164 -3.46 15.64 -6.06
C GLU A 164 -2.26 16.06 -5.21
N LEU A 165 -1.14 16.41 -5.84
CA LEU A 165 0.10 16.71 -5.13
C LEU A 165 0.92 17.81 -5.81
N ASP A 166 1.67 18.55 -5.01
CA ASP A 166 2.72 19.45 -5.47
C ASP A 166 4.04 18.67 -5.54
N THR A 167 4.54 18.44 -6.75
CA THR A 167 5.75 17.64 -7.00
C THR A 167 7.03 18.34 -6.54
N ARG A 168 7.03 19.67 -6.43
CA ARG A 168 8.18 20.46 -5.96
C ARG A 168 8.29 20.44 -4.45
N LEU A 169 7.14 20.55 -3.77
CA LEU A 169 7.08 20.48 -2.31
C LEU A 169 7.04 19.04 -1.78
N GLY A 170 6.63 18.09 -2.61
CA GLY A 170 6.42 16.70 -2.21
C GLY A 170 5.21 16.51 -1.29
N LYS A 171 4.21 17.40 -1.36
CA LYS A 171 3.06 17.44 -0.44
C LYS A 171 1.75 17.14 -1.15
N ALA A 172 0.82 16.51 -0.42
CA ALA A 172 -0.55 16.34 -0.87
C ALA A 172 -1.31 17.67 -0.86
N VAL A 173 -2.10 17.91 -1.90
CA VAL A 173 -2.98 19.07 -2.06
C VAL A 173 -4.44 18.65 -1.81
N ALA A 174 -4.85 17.53 -2.39
CA ALA A 174 -6.15 16.92 -2.18
C ALA A 174 -6.01 15.40 -2.11
N PHE A 175 -6.88 14.75 -1.34
CA PHE A 175 -6.85 13.31 -1.17
C PHE A 175 -8.27 12.78 -0.94
N GLU A 176 -8.76 11.95 -1.85
CA GLU A 176 -10.10 11.39 -1.78
C GLU A 176 -10.10 9.88 -2.06
N ARG A 177 -11.02 9.16 -1.44
CA ARG A 177 -11.26 7.75 -1.77
C ARG A 177 -12.18 7.62 -2.96
N ILE A 178 -11.87 6.64 -3.79
CA ILE A 178 -12.74 6.14 -4.85
C ILE A 178 -13.23 4.76 -4.45
N ARG A 179 -14.55 4.57 -4.54
CA ARG A 179 -15.20 3.27 -4.42
C ARG A 179 -16.32 3.16 -5.43
N GLN A 180 -16.15 2.30 -6.42
CA GLN A 180 -17.11 2.09 -7.50
C GLN A 180 -17.52 0.62 -7.57
N PHE A 181 -18.77 0.38 -7.95
CA PHE A 181 -19.33 -0.95 -8.14
C PHE A 181 -19.65 -1.12 -9.62
N ASP A 182 -19.35 -2.30 -10.15
CA ASP A 182 -19.83 -2.77 -11.46
C ASP A 182 -21.28 -3.28 -11.35
#